data_AF-A0A3C0YVZ9-F1
#
_entry.id   AF-A0A3C0YVZ9-F1
#
_cell.length_a   1.000
_cell.length_b   1.000
_cell.length_c   1.000
_cell.angle_alpha   90.00
_cell.angle_beta   90.00
_cell.angle_gamma   90.00
#
_symmetry.space_group_name_H-M   'P 1'
#
loop_
_entity.id
_entity.type
_entity.pdbx_description
1 polymer ?
#
loop_
_entity_poly.entity_id
_entity_poly.type
_entity_poly.pdbx_seq_one_letter_code
_entity_poly.pdbx_strand_id
1 'polypeptide(L)'
;MADQYRRVVTGFDENGRSIVAIDGPPGPEDARGTLLEMWATDSTPADNSIPGDAADRPVRLEPSAEGSKFRFFRVAPESTLPSFEERNAQQAARLDTMNEDDRADAVRIRRDTTRHPGMHETLTVDYIILLSGEVTMLLDEDQVDLKPFDVVVQRGTNHAWVNHGTETAVLAAVLIDADPL
;
A
#
# COMPACT_ATOMS: atom_id res chain seq x y z
N MET A 1 8.97 -5.81 -14.80
CA MET A 1 7.79 -4.93 -14.59
C MET A 1 8.03 -3.97 -13.43
N ALA A 2 8.65 -4.41 -12.32
CA ALA A 2 9.21 -3.51 -11.31
C ALA A 2 10.22 -2.50 -11.90
N ASP A 3 10.93 -2.89 -12.97
CA ASP A 3 11.95 -2.09 -13.68
C ASP A 3 11.42 -0.81 -14.34
N GLN A 4 10.10 -0.61 -14.39
CA GLN A 4 9.50 0.62 -14.91
C GLN A 4 9.55 1.76 -13.87
N TYR A 5 9.62 1.43 -12.58
CA TYR A 5 9.64 2.41 -11.50
C TYR A 5 11.06 2.56 -10.97
N ARG A 6 11.43 3.80 -10.66
CA ARG A 6 12.75 4.16 -10.15
C ARG A 6 12.58 4.97 -8.87
N ARG A 7 13.36 4.63 -7.85
CA ARG A 7 13.55 5.45 -6.66
C ARG A 7 15.03 5.78 -6.49
N VAL A 8 15.25 6.97 -5.94
CA VAL A 8 16.58 7.47 -5.59
C VAL A 8 16.56 7.76 -4.10
N VAL A 9 17.39 7.05 -3.35
CA VAL A 9 17.55 7.22 -1.91
C VAL A 9 18.87 7.95 -1.68
N THR A 10 18.81 9.01 -0.89
CA THR A 10 19.98 9.82 -0.53
C THR A 10 20.57 9.37 0.80
N GLY A 11 21.86 9.63 1.01
CA GLY A 11 22.53 9.40 2.29
C GLY A 11 23.74 10.32 2.45
N PHE A 12 24.64 9.93 3.33
CA PHE A 12 25.90 10.63 3.56
C PHE A 12 27.10 9.71 3.29
N ASP A 13 28.18 10.26 2.75
CA ASP A 13 29.49 9.58 2.72
C ASP A 13 30.18 9.64 4.10
N GLU A 14 31.37 9.03 4.21
CA GLU A 14 32.18 9.01 5.45
C GLU A 14 32.58 10.41 5.95
N ASN A 15 32.49 11.45 5.11
CA ASN A 15 32.81 12.83 5.45
C ASN A 15 31.56 13.68 5.73
N GLY A 16 30.37 13.08 5.77
CA GLY A 16 29.10 13.78 5.98
C GLY A 16 28.61 14.57 4.76
N ARG A 17 29.04 14.23 3.54
CA ARG A 17 28.56 14.85 2.30
C ARG A 17 27.38 14.09 1.72
N SER A 18 26.39 14.80 1.20
CA SER A 18 25.21 14.19 0.57
C SER A 18 25.58 13.39 -0.68
N ILE A 19 25.08 12.16 -0.77
CA ILE A 19 25.28 11.25 -1.90
C ILE A 19 23.98 10.55 -2.31
N VAL A 20 23.98 9.93 -3.48
CA VAL A 20 22.99 8.90 -3.84
C VAL A 20 23.44 7.59 -3.22
N ALA A 21 22.66 7.07 -2.28
CA ALA A 21 22.91 5.79 -1.63
C ALA A 21 22.32 4.62 -2.43
N ILE A 22 21.13 4.81 -3.01
CA ILE A 22 20.45 3.81 -3.84
C ILE A 22 19.87 4.52 -5.06
N ASP A 23 20.07 3.94 -6.24
CA ASP A 23 19.41 4.33 -7.49
C ASP A 23 18.96 3.05 -8.19
N GLY A 24 17.67 2.75 -8.10
CA GLY A 24 17.18 1.45 -8.49
C GLY A 24 15.66 1.28 -8.43
N PRO A 25 15.18 0.05 -8.58
CA PRO A 25 13.75 -0.25 -8.51
C PRO A 25 13.21 -0.08 -7.08
N PRO A 26 11.87 -0.14 -6.90
CA PRO A 26 11.25 -0.34 -5.60
C PRO A 26 11.80 -1.57 -4.87
N GLY A 27 11.46 -1.70 -3.58
CA GLY A 27 11.70 -2.93 -2.81
C GLY A 27 10.97 -4.16 -3.39
N PRO A 28 11.03 -5.32 -2.71
CA PRO A 28 10.36 -6.53 -3.17
C PRO A 28 8.86 -6.30 -3.43
N GLU A 29 8.36 -6.87 -4.52
CA GLU A 29 6.92 -6.87 -4.81
C GLU A 29 6.18 -7.89 -3.92
N ASP A 30 4.91 -7.62 -3.61
CA ASP A 30 4.04 -8.63 -3.01
C ASP A 30 3.70 -9.73 -4.02
N ALA A 31 3.12 -10.84 -3.55
CA ALA A 31 2.78 -11.97 -4.40
C ALA A 31 1.82 -11.64 -5.56
N ARG A 32 1.06 -10.52 -5.47
CA ARG A 32 0.17 -10.06 -6.54
C ARG A 32 0.82 -9.03 -7.47
N GLY A 33 2.03 -8.56 -7.15
CA GLY A 33 2.64 -7.43 -7.84
C GLY A 33 1.76 -6.18 -7.78
N THR A 34 1.05 -5.95 -6.69
CA THR A 34 0.20 -4.76 -6.50
C THR A 34 0.89 -3.67 -5.71
N LEU A 35 1.78 -4.02 -4.78
CA LEU A 35 2.45 -3.09 -3.88
C LEU A 35 3.92 -2.92 -4.28
N LEU A 36 4.34 -1.66 -4.41
CA LEU A 36 5.68 -1.25 -4.78
C LEU A 36 6.25 -0.35 -3.68
N GLU A 37 6.89 -0.96 -2.68
CA GLU A 37 7.45 -0.27 -1.52
C GLU A 37 8.63 0.62 -1.94
N MET A 38 8.54 1.92 -1.66
CA MET A 38 9.59 2.90 -2.01
C MET A 38 10.51 3.15 -0.82
N TRP A 39 9.96 3.26 0.39
CA TRP A 39 10.69 3.45 1.63
C TRP A 39 9.82 3.14 2.85
N ALA A 40 10.44 2.87 3.99
CA ALA A 40 9.76 2.73 5.27
C ALA A 40 10.59 3.34 6.40
N THR A 41 9.92 3.74 7.48
CA THR A 41 10.55 4.14 8.74
C THR A 41 9.92 3.35 9.87
N ASP A 42 10.71 3.05 10.90
CA ASP A 42 10.26 2.27 12.06
C ASP A 42 10.01 3.12 13.31
N SER A 43 10.07 4.45 13.16
CA SER A 43 9.82 5.40 14.24
C SER A 43 9.40 6.76 13.68
N THR A 44 8.75 7.55 14.54
CA THR A 44 8.40 8.95 14.33
C THR A 44 8.76 9.72 15.61
N PRO A 45 9.78 10.61 15.59
CA PRO A 45 10.56 11.03 14.42
C PRO A 45 11.38 9.90 13.76
N ALA A 46 11.52 9.98 12.44
CA ALA A 46 12.31 9.01 11.68
C ALA A 46 13.82 9.17 11.93
N ASP A 47 14.55 8.06 11.94
CA ASP A 47 16.01 8.02 12.06
C ASP A 47 16.69 7.87 10.68
N ASN A 48 17.28 8.95 10.19
CA ASN A 48 18.00 8.98 8.91
C ASN A 48 19.43 8.38 9.00
N SER A 49 19.87 7.94 10.18
CA SER A 49 21.19 7.32 10.37
C SER A 49 21.18 5.81 10.14
N ILE A 50 20.00 5.20 10.06
CA ILE A 50 19.85 3.75 9.81
C ILE A 50 20.40 3.43 8.42
N PRO A 51 21.43 2.56 8.31
CA PRO A 51 22.03 2.23 7.04
C PRO A 51 21.18 1.21 6.25
N GLY A 52 21.44 1.14 4.94
CA GLY A 52 20.85 0.14 4.06
C GLY A 52 19.55 0.58 3.40
N ASP A 53 18.84 -0.39 2.86
CA ASP A 53 17.60 -0.15 2.12
C ASP A 53 16.39 -0.45 3.01
N ALA A 54 15.73 0.60 3.50
CA ALA A 54 14.56 0.41 4.33
C ALA A 54 13.36 -0.19 3.57
N ALA A 55 13.36 -0.27 2.24
CA ALA A 55 12.32 -0.99 1.51
C ALA A 55 12.60 -2.50 1.41
N ASP A 56 13.83 -2.98 1.67
CA ASP A 56 14.20 -4.40 1.60
C ASP A 56 13.72 -5.17 2.85
N ARG A 57 12.41 -5.36 2.91
CA ARG A 57 11.71 -6.03 4.02
C ARG A 57 10.45 -6.74 3.51
N PRO A 58 9.87 -7.68 4.29
CA PRO A 58 8.62 -8.32 3.92
C PRO A 58 7.51 -7.29 3.65
N VAL A 59 6.76 -7.50 2.58
CA VAL A 59 5.64 -6.60 2.24
C VAL A 59 4.49 -6.81 3.21
N ARG A 60 4.08 -5.72 3.86
CA ARG A 60 3.01 -5.63 4.84
C ARG A 60 2.14 -4.42 4.49
N LEU A 61 0.83 -4.52 4.74
CA LEU A 61 -0.08 -3.39 4.51
C LEU A 61 0.22 -2.27 5.50
N GLU A 62 0.18 -2.51 6.80
CA GLU A 62 0.50 -1.47 7.79
C GLU A 62 2.02 -1.25 7.95
N PRO A 63 2.44 -0.02 8.33
CA PRO A 63 3.78 0.22 8.85
C PRO A 63 3.97 -0.49 10.20
N SER A 64 5.21 -0.48 10.70
CA SER A 64 5.50 -0.80 12.10
C SER A 64 4.89 0.26 13.02
N ALA A 65 4.71 -0.08 14.30
CA ALA A 65 4.28 0.88 15.32
C ALA A 65 5.22 2.10 15.35
N GLU A 66 4.64 3.30 15.45
CA GLU A 66 5.29 4.60 15.32
C GLU A 66 5.96 4.85 13.95
N GLY A 67 5.82 3.93 13.00
CA GLY A 67 6.49 3.94 11.71
C GLY A 67 5.71 4.60 10.59
N SER A 68 6.31 4.60 9.40
CA SER A 68 5.67 5.05 8.17
C SER A 68 6.09 4.21 6.96
N LYS A 69 5.30 4.24 5.90
CA LYS A 69 5.58 3.62 4.60
C LYS A 69 5.28 4.60 3.48
N PHE A 70 6.17 4.68 2.50
CA PHE A 70 5.90 5.31 1.22
C PHE A 70 5.93 4.24 0.13
N ARG A 71 4.85 4.15 -0.66
CA ARG A 71 4.74 3.14 -1.72
C ARG A 71 3.87 3.61 -2.86
N PHE A 72 4.03 2.96 -4.01
CA PHE A 72 2.99 2.95 -5.02
C PHE A 72 2.16 1.68 -4.89
N PHE A 73 0.90 1.75 -5.31
CA PHE A 73 0.09 0.57 -5.51
C PHE A 73 -0.71 0.62 -6.80
N ARG A 74 -0.91 -0.56 -7.37
CA ARG A 74 -1.56 -0.77 -8.67
C ARG A 74 -2.95 -1.35 -8.49
N VAL A 75 -3.92 -0.79 -9.20
CA VAL A 75 -5.29 -1.31 -9.25
C VAL A 75 -5.58 -1.73 -10.67
N ALA A 76 -5.64 -3.04 -10.92
CA ALA A 76 -6.00 -3.56 -12.23
C ALA A 76 -7.47 -3.22 -12.57
N PRO A 77 -7.82 -3.06 -13.86
CA PRO A 77 -9.21 -2.89 -14.28
C PRO A 77 -10.11 -3.96 -13.68
N GLU A 78 -11.23 -3.57 -13.06
CA GLU A 78 -12.17 -4.48 -12.42
C GLU A 78 -12.69 -5.53 -13.43
N SER A 79 -12.81 -5.15 -14.70
CA SER A 79 -13.20 -6.01 -15.81
C SER A 79 -12.22 -7.15 -16.11
N THR A 80 -10.98 -7.06 -15.63
CA THR A 80 -9.93 -8.09 -15.80
C THR A 80 -9.79 -9.00 -14.59
N LEU A 81 -10.48 -8.69 -13.49
CA LEU A 81 -10.40 -9.44 -12.24
C LEU A 81 -11.47 -10.54 -12.19
N PRO A 82 -11.23 -11.62 -11.41
CA PRO A 82 -12.26 -12.61 -11.13
C PRO A 82 -13.47 -11.99 -10.44
N SER A 83 -14.60 -12.69 -10.48
CA SER A 83 -15.84 -12.24 -9.85
C SER A 83 -15.68 -12.04 -8.33
N PHE A 84 -16.62 -11.30 -7.74
CA PHE A 84 -16.69 -11.07 -6.30
C PHE A 84 -16.62 -12.38 -5.49
N GLU A 85 -17.41 -13.38 -5.88
CA GLU A 85 -17.46 -14.69 -5.22
C GLU A 85 -16.12 -15.42 -5.32
N GLU A 86 -15.51 -15.46 -6.51
CA GLU A 86 -14.21 -16.10 -6.72
C GLU A 86 -13.11 -15.43 -5.91
N ARG A 87 -13.08 -14.08 -5.87
CA ARG A 87 -12.09 -13.34 -5.07
C ARG A 87 -12.25 -13.59 -3.58
N ASN A 88 -13.49 -13.70 -3.07
CA ASN A 88 -13.73 -14.06 -1.69
C ASN A 88 -13.33 -15.50 -1.37
N ALA A 89 -13.64 -16.45 -2.24
CA ALA A 89 -13.22 -17.85 -2.08
C ALA A 89 -11.69 -17.98 -2.09
N GLN A 90 -11.00 -17.30 -3.02
CA GLN A 90 -9.54 -17.25 -3.08
C GLN A 90 -8.95 -16.62 -1.81
N GLN A 91 -9.58 -15.59 -1.27
CA GLN A 91 -9.13 -14.96 -0.02
C GLN A 91 -9.29 -15.91 1.17
N ALA A 92 -10.43 -16.60 1.30
CA ALA A 92 -10.66 -17.59 2.35
C ALA A 92 -9.61 -18.71 2.28
N ALA A 93 -9.38 -19.27 1.09
CA ALA A 93 -8.37 -20.30 0.89
C ALA A 93 -6.94 -19.82 1.24
N ARG A 94 -6.62 -18.54 0.99
CA ARG A 94 -5.32 -17.97 1.40
C ARG A 94 -5.19 -17.92 2.92
N LEU A 95 -6.21 -17.46 3.64
CA LEU A 95 -6.19 -17.39 5.10
C LEU A 95 -5.95 -18.76 5.75
N ASP A 96 -6.46 -19.83 5.15
CA ASP A 96 -6.27 -21.21 5.64
C ASP A 96 -4.82 -21.70 5.51
N THR A 97 -4.01 -21.08 4.63
CA THR A 97 -2.61 -21.44 4.40
C THR A 97 -1.60 -20.56 5.17
N MET A 98 -2.08 -19.51 5.83
CA MET A 98 -1.23 -18.58 6.58
C MET A 98 -0.87 -19.15 7.96
N ASN A 99 0.29 -18.73 8.48
CA ASN A 99 0.60 -18.96 9.90
C ASN A 99 -0.35 -18.13 10.79
N GLU A 100 -0.37 -18.46 12.08
CA GLU A 100 -1.34 -17.88 13.02
C GLU A 100 -1.27 -16.35 13.11
N ASP A 101 -0.06 -15.80 13.20
CA ASP A 101 0.16 -14.36 13.34
C ASP A 101 -0.25 -13.60 12.06
N ASP A 102 0.24 -14.04 10.89
CA ASP A 102 -0.10 -13.42 9.60
C ASP A 102 -1.61 -13.51 9.32
N ARG A 103 -2.26 -14.62 9.74
CA ARG A 103 -3.71 -14.78 9.61
C ARG A 103 -4.47 -13.83 10.53
N ALA A 104 -4.01 -13.63 11.76
CA ALA A 104 -4.63 -12.71 12.71
C ALA A 104 -4.63 -11.28 12.16
N ASP A 105 -3.50 -10.83 11.61
CA ASP A 105 -3.39 -9.52 10.95
C ASP A 105 -4.30 -9.42 9.71
N ALA A 106 -4.26 -10.42 8.84
CA ALA A 106 -5.07 -10.42 7.60
C ALA A 106 -6.59 -10.44 7.87
N VAL A 107 -7.02 -11.02 8.99
CA VAL A 107 -8.43 -11.00 9.43
C VAL A 107 -8.77 -9.65 10.08
N ARG A 108 -7.89 -9.11 10.94
CA ARG A 108 -8.13 -7.85 11.67
C ARG A 108 -8.46 -6.70 10.72
N ILE A 109 -7.70 -6.56 9.65
CA ILE A 109 -7.87 -5.46 8.71
C ILE A 109 -9.13 -5.59 7.84
N ARG A 110 -9.84 -6.73 7.83
CA ARG A 110 -10.99 -7.01 6.94
C ARG A 110 -12.30 -7.00 7.73
N ARG A 111 -12.66 -5.84 8.28
CA ARG A 111 -13.83 -5.68 9.15
C ARG A 111 -15.17 -5.94 8.47
N ASP A 112 -15.43 -5.25 7.35
CA ASP A 112 -16.63 -5.45 6.51
C ASP A 112 -16.21 -5.46 5.04
N THR A 113 -16.44 -6.60 4.37
CA THR A 113 -16.12 -6.80 2.95
C THR A 113 -17.36 -7.06 2.10
N THR A 114 -18.54 -6.70 2.59
CA THR A 114 -19.81 -6.93 1.89
C THR A 114 -19.90 -6.15 0.58
N ARG A 115 -19.36 -4.92 0.54
CA ARG A 115 -19.37 -4.08 -0.67
C ARG A 115 -18.31 -4.46 -1.70
N HIS A 116 -17.12 -4.88 -1.26
CA HIS A 116 -16.04 -5.26 -2.17
C HIS A 116 -15.02 -6.20 -1.48
N PRO A 117 -14.44 -7.20 -2.19
CA PRO A 117 -13.45 -8.11 -1.60
C PRO A 117 -12.14 -7.43 -1.21
N GLY A 118 -11.90 -6.22 -1.72
CA GLY A 118 -10.76 -5.38 -1.38
C GLY A 118 -10.98 -4.43 -0.21
N MET A 119 -12.16 -4.44 0.44
CA MET A 119 -12.39 -3.59 1.61
C MET A 119 -11.43 -3.97 2.73
N HIS A 120 -10.78 -2.98 3.30
CA HIS A 120 -9.90 -3.12 4.45
C HIS A 120 -9.76 -1.81 5.23
N GLU A 121 -9.34 -1.94 6.49
CA GLU A 121 -9.09 -0.89 7.45
C GLU A 121 -7.69 -1.10 8.06
N THR A 122 -6.91 -0.03 8.16
CA THR A 122 -5.57 -0.03 8.75
C THR A 122 -5.51 1.00 9.87
N LEU A 123 -4.69 0.74 10.89
CA LEU A 123 -4.46 1.68 12.00
C LEU A 123 -3.48 2.79 11.57
N THR A 124 -3.88 3.56 10.56
CA THR A 124 -3.03 4.54 9.91
C THR A 124 -3.81 5.80 9.49
N VAL A 125 -3.06 6.89 9.36
CA VAL A 125 -3.46 7.98 8.46
C VAL A 125 -2.68 7.84 7.16
N ASP A 126 -3.39 7.89 6.03
CA ASP A 126 -2.79 7.75 4.71
C ASP A 126 -3.00 9.01 3.89
N TYR A 127 -1.92 9.48 3.26
CA TYR A 127 -1.96 10.49 2.21
C TYR A 127 -1.80 9.79 0.86
N ILE A 128 -2.89 9.74 0.11
CA ILE A 128 -2.97 8.95 -1.12
C ILE A 128 -3.26 9.89 -2.28
N ILE A 129 -2.54 9.72 -3.39
CA ILE A 129 -2.76 10.48 -4.62
C ILE A 129 -2.91 9.52 -5.80
N LEU A 130 -3.95 9.73 -6.61
CA LEU A 130 -4.09 9.01 -7.87
C LEU A 130 -3.10 9.59 -8.88
N LEU A 131 -2.15 8.81 -9.40
CA LEU A 131 -1.18 9.27 -10.38
C LEU A 131 -1.68 9.08 -11.81
N SER A 132 -2.34 7.96 -12.09
CA SER A 132 -2.88 7.63 -13.41
C SER A 132 -4.01 6.60 -13.33
N GLY A 133 -4.91 6.62 -14.31
CA GLY A 133 -6.06 5.71 -14.40
C GLY A 133 -7.36 6.34 -13.89
N GLU A 134 -8.38 5.49 -13.73
CA GLU A 134 -9.75 5.89 -13.34
C GLU A 134 -10.18 5.04 -12.14
N VAL A 135 -10.18 5.63 -10.95
CA VAL A 135 -10.38 4.88 -9.70
C VAL A 135 -11.55 5.45 -8.92
N THR A 136 -12.42 4.57 -8.47
CA THR A 136 -13.45 4.86 -7.48
C THR A 136 -13.01 4.31 -6.13
N MET A 137 -12.98 5.19 -5.13
CA MET A 137 -12.84 4.79 -3.73
C MET A 137 -14.20 4.39 -3.19
N LEU A 138 -14.29 3.21 -2.59
CA LEU A 138 -15.45 2.76 -1.83
C LEU A 138 -15.18 2.92 -0.34
N LEU A 139 -16.15 3.42 0.41
CA LEU A 139 -16.21 3.40 1.87
C LEU A 139 -17.36 2.49 2.31
N ASP A 140 -17.67 2.44 3.61
CA ASP A 140 -18.82 1.67 4.10
C ASP A 140 -20.14 2.17 3.46
N GLU A 141 -20.37 3.49 3.47
CA GLU A 141 -21.62 4.08 2.95
C GLU A 141 -21.41 4.82 1.62
N ASP A 142 -20.31 5.55 1.49
CA ASP A 142 -20.05 6.42 0.34
C ASP A 142 -19.19 5.76 -0.74
N GLN A 143 -19.15 6.41 -1.90
CA GLN A 143 -18.14 6.17 -2.93
C GLN A 143 -17.79 7.47 -3.64
N VAL A 144 -16.54 7.61 -4.07
CA VAL A 144 -16.04 8.81 -4.73
C VAL A 144 -15.16 8.43 -5.92
N ASP A 145 -15.47 8.97 -7.08
CA ASP A 145 -14.64 8.85 -8.27
C ASP A 145 -13.47 9.83 -8.20
N LEU A 146 -12.26 9.35 -8.48
CA LEU A 146 -11.03 10.12 -8.43
C LEU A 146 -10.45 10.29 -9.83
N LYS A 147 -9.82 11.45 -10.04
CA LYS A 147 -9.04 11.78 -11.23
C LYS A 147 -7.57 11.87 -10.88
N PRO A 148 -6.66 11.74 -11.87
CA PRO A 148 -5.25 11.97 -11.65
C PRO A 148 -5.00 13.30 -10.92
N PHE A 149 -4.14 13.23 -9.91
CA PHE A 149 -3.77 14.26 -8.94
C PHE A 149 -4.79 14.61 -7.86
N ASP A 150 -5.95 13.93 -7.81
CA ASP A 150 -6.81 14.00 -6.63
C ASP A 150 -6.15 13.31 -5.44
N VAL A 151 -6.33 13.90 -4.26
CA VAL A 151 -5.74 13.45 -3.00
C VAL A 151 -6.83 12.96 -2.06
N VAL A 152 -6.60 11.79 -1.48
CA VAL A 152 -7.39 11.23 -0.39
C VAL A 152 -6.57 11.30 0.89
N VAL A 153 -7.20 11.79 1.95
CA VAL A 153 -6.69 11.66 3.32
C VAL A 153 -7.50 10.56 3.99
N GLN A 154 -6.98 9.34 3.99
CA GLN A 154 -7.63 8.18 4.59
C GLN A 154 -7.35 8.18 6.10
N ARG A 155 -8.37 8.24 6.94
CA ARG A 155 -8.21 8.38 8.40
C ARG A 155 -8.64 7.10 9.11
N GLY A 156 -7.93 6.00 8.88
CA GLY A 156 -8.25 4.71 9.48
C GLY A 156 -9.66 4.19 9.17
N THR A 157 -10.22 4.57 8.02
CA THR A 157 -11.59 4.17 7.61
C THR A 157 -11.56 2.97 6.67
N ASN A 158 -12.53 2.06 6.81
CA ASN A 158 -12.68 0.89 5.94
C ASN A 158 -12.92 1.32 4.48
N HIS A 159 -12.16 0.76 3.55
CA HIS A 159 -12.17 1.22 2.16
C HIS A 159 -11.67 0.19 1.13
N ALA A 160 -12.05 0.39 -0.12
CA ALA A 160 -11.52 -0.33 -1.27
C ALA A 160 -11.27 0.60 -2.46
N TRP A 161 -10.41 0.15 -3.38
CA TRP A 161 -10.10 0.84 -4.62
C TRP A 161 -10.58 0.00 -5.80
N VAL A 162 -11.43 0.57 -6.65
CA VAL A 162 -11.97 -0.09 -7.84
C VAL A 162 -11.57 0.72 -9.06
N ASN A 163 -10.96 0.06 -10.05
CA ASN A 163 -10.58 0.70 -11.30
C ASN A 163 -11.61 0.36 -12.38
N HIS A 164 -12.36 1.36 -12.84
CA HIS A 164 -13.37 1.20 -13.89
C HIS A 164 -12.83 1.47 -15.30
N GLY A 165 -11.58 1.94 -15.41
CA GLY A 165 -10.90 2.15 -16.67
C GLY A 165 -10.44 0.85 -17.33
N THR A 166 -9.74 0.99 -18.46
CA THR A 166 -9.20 -0.15 -19.24
C THR A 166 -7.72 -0.42 -19.02
N GLU A 167 -7.02 0.50 -18.34
CA GLU A 167 -5.60 0.40 -18.02
C GLU A 167 -5.41 0.30 -16.52
N THR A 168 -4.32 -0.34 -16.07
CA THR A 168 -3.97 -0.41 -14.65
C THR A 168 -3.75 1.00 -14.09
N ALA A 169 -4.50 1.33 -13.05
CA ALA A 169 -4.33 2.58 -12.32
C ALA A 169 -3.16 2.49 -11.34
N VAL A 170 -2.53 3.64 -11.07
CA VAL A 170 -1.38 3.76 -10.16
C VAL A 170 -1.66 4.86 -9.16
N LEU A 171 -1.52 4.54 -7.88
CA LEU A 171 -1.64 5.49 -6.78
C LEU A 171 -0.32 5.52 -6.00
N ALA A 172 0.00 6.66 -5.41
CA ALA A 172 1.05 6.78 -4.41
C ALA A 172 0.41 6.97 -3.04
N ALA A 173 0.97 6.33 -2.02
CA ALA A 173 0.49 6.40 -0.65
C ALA A 173 1.65 6.59 0.33
N VAL A 174 1.46 7.52 1.27
CA VAL A 174 2.24 7.62 2.50
C VAL A 174 1.33 7.18 3.63
N LEU A 175 1.65 6.07 4.28
CA LEU A 175 0.93 5.55 5.45
C LEU A 175 1.75 5.86 6.70
N ILE A 176 1.10 6.37 7.73
CA ILE A 176 1.73 6.69 9.01
C ILE A 176 0.91 6.01 10.10
N ASP A 177 1.59 5.30 11.00
CA ASP A 177 0.96 4.67 12.17
C ASP A 177 0.11 5.70 12.94
N ALA A 178 -1.10 5.31 13.33
CA ALA A 178 -2.04 6.21 13.99
C ALA A 178 -2.94 5.49 14.98
N ASP A 179 -3.37 6.22 16.02
CA ASP A 179 -4.41 5.74 16.91
C ASP A 179 -5.74 5.52 16.15
N PRO A 180 -6.52 4.49 16.51
CA PRO A 180 -7.84 4.26 15.92
C PRO A 180 -8.82 5.40 16.22
N LEU A 181 -9.86 5.51 15.37
CA LEU A 181 -10.99 6.43 15.57
C LEU A 181 -11.99 5.96 16.65
#